data_AF-A0A3C1YUW3-F1
#
_entry.id   AF-A0A3C1YUW3-F1
#
_cell.length_a   1.000
_cell.length_b   1.000
_cell.length_c   1.000
_cell.angle_alpha   90.00
_cell.angle_beta   90.00
_cell.angle_gamma   90.00
#
_symmetry.space_group_name_H-M   'P 1'
#
loop_
_entity.id
_entity.type
_entity.pdbx_description
1 polymer ?
#
loop_
_entity_poly.entity_id
_entity_poly.type
_entity_poly.pdbx_seq_one_letter_code
_entity_poly.pdbx_strand_id
1 'polypeptide(L)'
;QMNPDGNDINARRNGHGMDLNRNHMIMTEPEVIGLHELYVKIDPEVTLDVHEYSPYGKEWKEYGYRKNSEETIGLMTNPNTDDALRSFQRDAFLPFLYSYMQEKKVRFGEYTPMGPPNKERMRNSTVDINDGRQSFGILGSFSFIQEGMNGLDSIDNIRRRSEGQCIALTGFITFMNNNADTIRTMVKKAKATRAGRTVTAIQMDHVSDGEKVLKFSSYDGLRDTTIITANYHTKVVPLLTVNRPKGYLVRKNDDLLKDFLVKHKFNVVQYKGSKDDVVKQYEVEYDSTLVIEEFVIPVKSAQLKKVKIKAADYLFIPIQQRQAQLLIQAFEPQCMINLLQYDRFGYLMKDGNKYPILRVESNH
;
A
#
# COMPACT_ATOMS: atom_id res chain seq x y z
N GLN A 1 5.41 17.86 8.40
CA GLN A 1 4.65 18.00 7.15
C GLN A 1 5.49 17.38 6.03
N MET A 2 4.89 16.53 5.20
CA MET A 2 5.57 15.83 4.09
C MET A 2 5.53 16.60 2.77
N ASN A 3 4.53 17.47 2.57
CA ASN A 3 4.34 18.26 1.35
C ASN A 3 4.35 19.77 1.69
N PRO A 4 5.52 20.40 1.90
CA PRO A 4 5.60 21.83 2.21
C PRO A 4 5.08 22.68 1.03
N ASP A 5 5.46 22.36 -0.21
CA ASP A 5 5.04 23.10 -1.40
C ASP A 5 3.51 23.13 -1.57
N GLY A 6 2.86 21.97 -1.43
CA GLY A 6 1.41 21.88 -1.50
C GLY A 6 0.73 22.57 -0.31
N ASN A 7 1.32 22.52 0.88
CA ASN A 7 0.80 23.21 2.06
C ASN A 7 0.72 24.73 1.86
N ASP A 8 1.75 25.34 1.27
CA ASP A 8 1.83 26.80 1.06
C ASP A 8 0.73 27.34 0.13
N ILE A 9 0.18 26.49 -0.74
CA ILE A 9 -0.89 26.83 -1.68
C ILE A 9 -2.19 26.04 -1.45
N ASN A 10 -2.32 25.34 -0.31
CA ASN A 10 -3.45 24.49 0.04
C ASN A 10 -3.82 23.45 -1.05
N ALA A 11 -2.81 22.77 -1.59
CA ALA A 11 -2.93 21.76 -2.64
C ALA A 11 -2.48 20.37 -2.18
N ARG A 12 -3.15 19.33 -2.70
CA ARG A 12 -2.83 17.92 -2.43
C ARG A 12 -1.45 17.50 -2.96
N ARG A 13 -1.11 17.96 -4.17
CA ARG A 13 0.10 17.56 -4.90
C ARG A 13 1.27 18.46 -4.55
N ASN A 14 2.51 17.97 -4.68
CA ASN A 14 3.71 18.78 -4.46
C ASN A 14 3.99 19.74 -5.63
N GLY A 15 5.11 20.48 -5.59
CA GLY A 15 5.51 21.41 -6.64
C GLY A 15 5.68 20.80 -8.04
N HIS A 16 5.90 19.48 -8.14
CA HIS A 16 5.93 18.73 -9.40
C HIS A 16 4.58 18.15 -9.84
N GLY A 17 3.50 18.41 -9.09
CA GLY A 17 2.19 17.85 -9.39
C GLY A 17 2.03 16.37 -9.00
N MET A 18 2.90 15.82 -8.16
CA MET A 18 2.87 14.41 -7.76
C MET A 18 2.05 14.19 -6.49
N ASP A 19 1.30 13.10 -6.46
CA ASP A 19 0.66 12.60 -5.24
C ASP A 19 1.70 11.81 -4.43
N LEU A 20 2.22 12.42 -3.36
CA LEU A 20 3.26 11.82 -2.54
C LEU A 20 2.79 10.49 -1.92
N ASN A 21 1.51 10.36 -1.57
CA ASN A 21 0.93 9.14 -1.02
C ASN A 21 0.59 8.08 -2.10
N ARG A 22 1.10 8.25 -3.32
CA ARG A 22 1.17 7.22 -4.38
C ARG A 22 2.58 7.03 -4.92
N ASN A 23 3.57 7.69 -4.33
CA ASN A 23 4.95 7.72 -4.81
C ASN A 23 5.87 6.69 -4.13
N HIS A 24 5.39 5.94 -3.14
CA HIS A 24 6.25 5.06 -2.32
C HIS A 24 6.84 3.88 -3.10
N MET A 25 6.29 3.54 -4.26
CA MET A 25 6.90 2.56 -5.17
C MET A 25 7.91 3.19 -6.10
N ILE A 26 7.56 4.28 -6.79
CA ILE A 26 8.42 4.86 -7.84
C ILE A 26 9.55 5.73 -7.27
N MET A 27 9.36 6.32 -6.07
CA MET A 27 10.30 7.20 -5.35
C MET A 27 10.99 8.21 -6.28
N THR A 28 10.17 9.04 -6.93
CA THR A 28 10.66 10.12 -7.79
C THR A 28 10.81 11.43 -7.05
N GLU A 29 10.06 11.61 -5.97
CA GLU A 29 9.99 12.88 -5.25
C GLU A 29 10.98 12.91 -4.08
N PRO A 30 11.72 14.03 -3.88
CA PRO A 30 12.73 14.14 -2.83
C PRO A 30 12.14 13.96 -1.43
N GLU A 31 10.89 14.36 -1.20
CA GLU A 31 10.18 14.22 0.06
C GLU A 31 10.01 12.73 0.43
N VAL A 32 9.57 11.92 -0.54
CA VAL A 32 9.33 10.50 -0.34
C VAL A 32 10.66 9.74 -0.26
N ILE A 33 11.66 10.11 -1.06
CA ILE A 33 13.02 9.57 -0.93
C ILE A 33 13.56 9.82 0.49
N GLY A 34 13.48 11.06 0.98
CA GLY A 34 13.92 11.42 2.33
C GLY A 34 13.20 10.67 3.44
N LEU A 35 11.88 10.46 3.29
CA LEU A 35 11.10 9.64 4.22
C LEU A 35 11.57 8.18 4.26
N HIS A 36 11.82 7.57 3.11
CA HIS A 36 12.33 6.19 3.05
C HIS A 36 13.76 6.07 3.57
N GLU A 37 14.60 7.08 3.36
CA GLU A 37 15.94 7.13 3.98
C GLU A 37 15.85 7.23 5.51
N LEU A 38 14.93 8.04 6.03
CA LEU A 38 14.66 8.11 7.46
C LEU A 38 14.13 6.77 8.01
N TYR A 39 13.21 6.13 7.29
CA TYR A 39 12.68 4.81 7.65
C TYR A 39 13.81 3.76 7.73
N VAL A 40 14.71 3.73 6.76
CA VAL A 40 15.87 2.81 6.78
C VAL A 40 16.81 3.12 7.94
N LYS A 41 17.03 4.41 8.25
CA LYS A 41 17.93 4.84 9.33
C LYS A 41 17.38 4.50 10.73
N ILE A 42 16.09 4.73 10.95
CA ILE A 42 15.44 4.51 12.26
C ILE A 42 15.03 3.04 12.43
N ASP A 43 14.64 2.38 11.34
CA ASP A 43 14.03 1.06 11.30
C ASP A 43 12.85 0.88 12.28
N PRO A 44 11.84 1.76 12.24
CA PRO A 44 10.83 1.84 13.31
C PRO A 44 9.97 0.56 13.41
N GLU A 45 9.54 0.24 14.62
CA GLU A 45 8.55 -0.82 14.85
C GLU A 45 7.17 -0.41 14.34
N VAL A 46 6.78 0.84 14.57
CA VAL A 46 5.45 1.38 14.31
C VAL A 46 5.54 2.59 13.39
N THR A 47 4.63 2.69 12.42
CA THR A 47 4.48 3.85 11.55
C THR A 47 3.02 4.29 11.52
N LEU A 48 2.79 5.60 11.54
CA LEU A 48 1.47 6.20 11.42
C LEU A 48 1.52 7.34 10.42
N ASP A 49 0.72 7.23 9.37
CA ASP A 49 0.55 8.26 8.36
C ASP A 49 -0.72 9.07 8.66
N VAL A 50 -0.62 10.39 8.84
CA VAL A 50 -1.72 11.22 9.35
C VAL A 50 -2.23 12.15 8.25
N HIS A 51 -3.53 12.04 7.96
CA HIS A 51 -4.24 12.71 6.87
C HIS A 51 -5.57 13.27 7.35
N GLU A 52 -6.24 13.96 6.44
CA GLU A 52 -7.66 14.25 6.57
C GLU A 52 -8.43 13.88 5.29
N TYR A 53 -9.64 13.35 5.47
CA TYR A 53 -10.58 13.06 4.39
C TYR A 53 -11.61 14.18 4.25
N SER A 54 -12.09 14.43 3.03
CA SER A 54 -13.14 15.42 2.78
C SER A 54 -14.52 14.77 2.70
N PRO A 55 -15.46 15.08 3.62
CA PRO A 55 -16.83 14.60 3.56
C PRO A 55 -17.71 15.46 2.65
N TYR A 56 -17.16 16.25 1.72
CA TYR A 56 -17.91 17.27 0.94
C TYR A 56 -17.94 16.99 -0.57
N GLY A 57 -17.59 15.78 -0.98
CA GLY A 57 -17.60 15.36 -2.39
C GLY A 57 -18.98 15.46 -3.04
N LYS A 58 -19.01 15.77 -4.34
CA LYS A 58 -20.24 15.96 -5.13
C LYS A 58 -21.18 14.75 -5.03
N GLU A 59 -20.65 13.54 -5.17
CA GLU A 59 -21.44 12.31 -5.15
C GLU A 59 -22.12 12.06 -3.80
N TRP A 60 -21.43 12.33 -2.70
CA TRP A 60 -22.02 12.25 -1.37
C TRP A 60 -23.15 13.28 -1.22
N LYS A 61 -22.96 14.51 -1.68
CA LYS A 61 -24.00 15.55 -1.65
C LYS A 61 -25.26 15.13 -2.42
N GLU A 62 -25.07 14.60 -3.63
CA GLU A 62 -26.17 14.05 -4.45
C GLU A 62 -26.84 12.83 -3.81
N TYR A 63 -26.08 12.03 -3.07
CA TYR A 63 -26.60 10.88 -2.31
C TYR A 63 -27.42 11.32 -1.08
N GLY A 64 -27.24 12.54 -0.59
CA GLY A 64 -27.99 13.12 0.53
C GLY A 64 -27.43 12.81 1.92
N TYR A 65 -26.39 11.98 2.02
CA TYR A 65 -25.73 11.58 3.27
C TYR A 65 -24.22 11.72 3.16
N ARG A 66 -23.52 11.78 4.31
CA ARG A 66 -22.05 11.80 4.38
C ARG A 66 -21.52 10.95 5.53
N LYS A 67 -20.25 10.56 5.40
CA LYS A 67 -19.44 10.10 6.55
C LYS A 67 -19.31 11.25 7.56
N ASN A 68 -19.39 10.92 8.84
CA ASN A 68 -19.37 11.93 9.91
C ASN A 68 -18.45 11.52 11.09
N SER A 69 -17.55 10.57 10.87
CA SER A 69 -16.51 10.21 11.85
C SER A 69 -15.49 11.34 11.92
N GLU A 70 -15.26 11.90 13.09
CA GLU A 70 -14.27 12.96 13.27
C GLU A 70 -12.86 12.45 13.02
N GLU A 71 -12.60 11.20 13.41
CA GLU A 71 -11.34 10.51 13.16
C GLU A 71 -11.62 9.10 12.64
N THR A 72 -10.73 8.60 11.79
CA THR A 72 -10.75 7.21 11.36
C THR A 72 -9.36 6.61 11.37
N ILE A 73 -9.26 5.28 11.52
CA ILE A 73 -7.99 4.56 11.40
C ILE A 73 -8.08 3.50 10.31
N GLY A 74 -7.07 3.42 9.45
CA GLY A 74 -6.90 2.36 8.47
C GLY A 74 -5.78 1.41 8.87
N LEU A 75 -6.09 0.11 8.80
CA LEU A 75 -5.19 -0.98 9.15
C LEU A 75 -4.45 -1.51 7.91
N MET A 76 -3.46 -2.36 8.11
CA MET A 76 -2.87 -3.12 7.01
C MET A 76 -3.86 -4.16 6.50
N THR A 77 -4.19 -4.09 5.21
CA THR A 77 -5.07 -5.07 4.54
C THR A 77 -4.38 -5.87 3.43
N ASN A 78 -3.17 -5.50 3.00
CA ASN A 78 -2.50 -6.22 1.91
C ASN A 78 -2.04 -7.61 2.43
N PRO A 79 -2.41 -8.73 1.78
CA PRO A 79 -2.07 -10.10 2.20
C PRO A 79 -0.56 -10.40 2.22
N ASN A 80 0.26 -9.53 1.63
CA ASN A 80 1.71 -9.63 1.64
C ASN A 80 2.38 -8.94 2.85
N THR A 81 1.61 -8.29 3.74
CA THR A 81 2.10 -7.90 5.07
C THR A 81 2.08 -9.11 6.02
N ASP A 82 2.56 -8.95 7.25
CA ASP A 82 2.57 -10.05 8.23
C ASP A 82 1.17 -10.30 8.81
N ASP A 83 0.72 -11.54 8.75
CA ASP A 83 -0.62 -11.96 9.16
C ASP A 83 -0.86 -11.74 10.66
N ALA A 84 0.14 -12.03 11.51
CA ALA A 84 0.02 -11.86 12.95
C ALA A 84 -0.08 -10.38 13.32
N LEU A 85 0.69 -9.52 12.67
CA LEU A 85 0.55 -8.07 12.82
C LEU A 85 -0.85 -7.60 12.40
N ARG A 86 -1.36 -8.04 11.24
CA ARG A 86 -2.73 -7.68 10.80
C ARG A 86 -3.80 -8.12 11.79
N SER A 87 -3.71 -9.35 12.31
CA SER A 87 -4.63 -9.86 13.33
C SER A 87 -4.55 -9.01 14.61
N PHE A 88 -3.36 -8.67 15.09
CA PHE A 88 -3.23 -7.85 16.29
C PHE A 88 -3.75 -6.41 16.10
N GLN A 89 -3.62 -5.84 14.90
CA GLN A 89 -4.28 -4.57 14.56
C GLN A 89 -5.81 -4.66 14.69
N ARG A 90 -6.39 -5.74 14.15
CA ARG A 90 -7.85 -5.91 14.08
C ARG A 90 -8.46 -6.33 15.40
N ASP A 91 -7.79 -7.23 16.12
CA ASP A 91 -8.39 -7.95 17.26
C ASP A 91 -8.07 -7.28 18.60
N ALA A 92 -6.96 -6.52 18.68
CA ALA A 92 -6.55 -5.84 19.92
C ALA A 92 -6.56 -4.31 19.79
N PHE A 93 -5.87 -3.76 18.79
CA PHE A 93 -5.72 -2.31 18.65
C PHE A 93 -7.02 -1.60 18.28
N LEU A 94 -7.73 -2.07 17.25
CA LEU A 94 -8.93 -1.41 16.76
C LEU A 94 -10.05 -1.34 17.83
N PRO A 95 -10.39 -2.43 18.56
CA PRO A 95 -11.37 -2.38 19.64
C PRO A 95 -10.96 -1.44 20.79
N PHE A 96 -9.67 -1.43 21.14
CA PHE A 96 -9.15 -0.49 22.14
C PHE A 96 -9.38 0.96 21.70
N LEU A 97 -9.02 1.30 20.45
CA LEU A 97 -9.14 2.68 19.98
C LEU A 97 -10.60 3.10 19.86
N TYR A 98 -11.51 2.23 19.41
CA TYR A 98 -12.96 2.51 19.47
C TYR A 98 -13.42 2.87 20.88
N SER A 99 -13.02 2.08 21.88
CA SER A 99 -13.41 2.30 23.29
C SER A 99 -12.84 3.61 23.83
N TYR A 100 -11.56 3.88 23.53
CA TYR A 100 -10.89 5.12 23.91
C TYR A 100 -11.58 6.35 23.32
N MET A 101 -11.90 6.34 22.03
CA MET A 101 -12.54 7.46 21.34
C MET A 101 -13.97 7.68 21.82
N GLN A 102 -14.71 6.60 22.12
CA GLN A 102 -16.04 6.67 22.72
C GLN A 102 -16.00 7.35 24.10
N GLU A 103 -15.05 6.98 24.96
CA GLU A 103 -14.87 7.62 26.28
C GLU A 103 -14.59 9.12 26.14
N LYS A 104 -13.78 9.50 25.14
CA LYS A 104 -13.46 10.90 24.83
C LYS A 104 -14.55 11.63 24.04
N LYS A 105 -15.67 10.97 23.74
CA LYS A 105 -16.81 11.53 22.99
C LYS A 105 -16.38 12.09 21.62
N VAL A 106 -15.50 11.38 20.94
CA VAL A 106 -15.09 11.67 19.55
C VAL A 106 -15.70 10.62 18.64
N ARG A 107 -16.41 11.04 17.58
CA ARG A 107 -16.97 10.08 16.62
C ARG A 107 -15.83 9.42 15.85
N PHE A 108 -15.77 8.10 15.90
CA PHE A 108 -14.66 7.33 15.35
C PHE A 108 -15.16 6.20 14.45
N GLY A 109 -14.38 5.85 13.43
CA GLY A 109 -14.66 4.71 12.54
C GLY A 109 -13.40 4.06 11.96
N GLU A 110 -13.58 2.89 11.34
CA GLU A 110 -12.53 2.31 10.49
C GLU A 110 -12.49 3.07 9.17
N TYR A 111 -11.28 3.31 8.65
CA TYR A 111 -11.06 4.04 7.42
C TYR A 111 -11.65 3.28 6.23
N THR A 112 -12.65 3.90 5.62
CA THR A 112 -13.31 3.42 4.42
C THR A 112 -13.07 4.44 3.31
N PRO A 113 -12.09 4.23 2.41
CA PRO A 113 -12.01 5.06 1.22
C PRO A 113 -13.26 4.82 0.34
N MET A 114 -13.40 5.57 -0.76
CA MET A 114 -14.51 5.49 -1.73
C MET A 114 -15.79 6.29 -1.40
N GLY A 115 -16.64 6.40 -2.41
CA GLY A 115 -17.91 7.10 -2.46
C GLY A 115 -19.08 6.38 -1.77
N PRO A 116 -20.31 6.86 -2.02
CA PRO A 116 -21.49 6.44 -1.28
C PRO A 116 -21.87 4.98 -1.51
N PRO A 117 -22.45 4.31 -0.48
CA PRO A 117 -22.88 2.92 -0.60
C PRO A 117 -23.92 2.76 -1.72
N ASN A 118 -23.86 1.62 -2.41
CA ASN A 118 -24.73 1.26 -3.54
C ASN A 118 -24.59 2.14 -4.80
N LYS A 119 -23.69 3.13 -4.79
CA LYS A 119 -23.24 3.88 -5.97
C LYS A 119 -21.82 3.45 -6.35
N GLU A 120 -20.95 3.40 -5.35
CA GLU A 120 -19.59 2.92 -5.47
C GLU A 120 -19.37 1.72 -4.56
N ARG A 121 -18.26 1.01 -4.81
CA ARG A 121 -17.79 -0.05 -3.95
C ARG A 121 -17.26 0.54 -2.65
N MET A 122 -17.80 0.14 -1.51
CA MET A 122 -17.17 0.44 -0.22
C MET A 122 -16.20 -0.66 0.18
N ARG A 123 -15.06 -0.29 0.77
CA ARG A 123 -14.05 -1.21 1.32
C ARG A 123 -13.36 -0.63 2.54
N ASN A 124 -12.77 -1.50 3.36
CA ASN A 124 -11.88 -1.08 4.44
C ASN A 124 -10.47 -0.87 3.91
N SER A 125 -9.96 0.36 4.00
CA SER A 125 -8.61 0.70 3.55
C SER A 125 -8.34 0.31 2.07
N THR A 126 -7.09 0.34 1.65
CA THR A 126 -6.64 -0.03 0.29
C THR A 126 -5.60 -1.15 0.39
N VAL A 127 -5.30 -1.87 -0.69
CA VAL A 127 -4.20 -2.86 -0.71
C VAL A 127 -2.88 -2.24 -1.18
N ASP A 128 -2.82 -0.92 -1.24
CA ASP A 128 -1.94 -0.22 -2.17
C ASP A 128 -0.53 -0.04 -1.64
N ILE A 129 0.42 -0.86 -2.08
CA ILE A 129 1.79 -0.84 -1.52
C ILE A 129 2.60 0.40 -1.91
N ASN A 130 2.05 1.27 -2.76
CA ASN A 130 2.58 2.58 -3.10
C ASN A 130 2.02 3.72 -2.22
N ASP A 131 1.17 3.41 -1.23
CA ASP A 131 0.75 4.32 -0.16
C ASP A 131 1.66 4.22 1.09
N GLY A 132 1.62 5.24 1.95
CA GLY A 132 2.48 5.36 3.13
C GLY A 132 2.21 4.34 4.24
N ARG A 133 1.01 3.74 4.29
CA ARG A 133 0.68 2.71 5.28
C ARG A 133 1.23 1.36 4.84
N GLN A 134 0.82 0.91 3.66
CA GLN A 134 1.13 -0.41 3.14
C GLN A 134 2.60 -0.48 2.68
N SER A 135 3.23 0.62 2.25
CA SER A 135 4.66 0.59 1.88
C SER A 135 5.58 0.24 3.06
N PHE A 136 5.24 0.65 4.28
CA PHE A 136 6.01 0.29 5.47
C PHE A 136 5.48 -0.99 6.14
N GLY A 137 4.18 -1.27 6.02
CA GLY A 137 3.61 -2.56 6.42
C GLY A 137 4.21 -3.73 5.64
N ILE A 138 4.37 -3.54 4.32
CA ILE A 138 5.12 -4.45 3.44
C ILE A 138 6.63 -4.30 3.59
N LEU A 139 7.15 -3.76 4.70
CA LEU A 139 8.55 -3.89 5.12
C LEU A 139 8.67 -4.49 6.53
N GLY A 140 7.53 -4.87 7.13
CA GLY A 140 7.44 -5.54 8.43
C GLY A 140 7.11 -4.63 9.60
N SER A 141 6.80 -3.35 9.38
CA SER A 141 6.37 -2.44 10.45
C SER A 141 4.88 -2.61 10.78
N PHE A 142 4.52 -2.32 12.02
CA PHE A 142 3.14 -2.22 12.48
C PHE A 142 2.57 -0.86 12.01
N SER A 143 2.00 -0.85 10.80
CA SER A 143 1.76 0.39 10.04
C SER A 143 0.28 0.76 9.91
N PHE A 144 -0.03 2.05 10.01
CA PHE A 144 -1.39 2.59 10.04
C PHE A 144 -1.52 3.87 9.22
N ILE A 145 -2.77 4.21 8.87
CA ILE A 145 -3.14 5.56 8.46
C ILE A 145 -4.21 6.09 9.41
N GLN A 146 -4.14 7.36 9.80
CA GLN A 146 -5.21 8.09 10.47
C GLN A 146 -5.77 9.14 9.51
N GLU A 147 -7.09 9.21 9.40
CA GLU A 147 -7.78 10.11 8.49
C GLU A 147 -8.84 10.88 9.29
N GLY A 148 -8.50 12.12 9.66
CA GLY A 148 -9.39 13.06 10.33
C GLY A 148 -10.39 13.69 9.37
N MET A 149 -11.52 14.19 9.85
CA MET A 149 -12.49 14.86 8.99
C MET A 149 -12.02 16.29 8.67
N ASN A 150 -11.80 16.61 7.40
CA ASN A 150 -11.45 17.96 6.97
C ASN A 150 -12.66 18.93 7.09
N GLY A 151 -12.37 20.22 7.15
CA GLY A 151 -13.35 21.31 7.06
C GLY A 151 -13.72 21.66 5.63
N LEU A 152 -14.61 22.64 5.47
CA LEU A 152 -14.94 23.24 4.17
C LEU A 152 -13.75 23.96 3.53
N ASP A 153 -12.85 24.46 4.37
CA ASP A 153 -11.56 25.04 4.01
C ASP A 153 -10.49 24.69 5.06
N SER A 154 -9.32 25.31 4.95
CA SER A 154 -8.16 25.03 5.82
C SER A 154 -8.34 25.49 7.27
N ILE A 155 -9.23 26.45 7.56
CA ILE A 155 -9.44 26.98 8.92
C ILE A 155 -10.78 26.55 9.52
N ASP A 156 -11.71 26.07 8.71
CA ASP A 156 -13.01 25.59 9.15
C ASP A 156 -12.87 24.49 10.20
N ASN A 157 -13.45 24.75 11.37
CA ASN A 157 -13.41 23.90 12.57
C ASN A 157 -12.00 23.43 12.97
N ILE A 158 -10.95 24.19 12.61
CA ILE A 158 -9.56 23.77 12.81
C ILE A 158 -9.26 23.38 14.26
N ARG A 159 -9.81 24.12 15.22
CA ARG A 159 -9.66 23.78 16.65
C ARG A 159 -10.19 22.38 16.95
N ARG A 160 -11.41 22.06 16.53
CA ARG A 160 -12.02 20.75 16.81
C ARG A 160 -11.34 19.62 16.05
N ARG A 161 -10.91 19.87 14.81
CA ARG A 161 -10.12 18.93 14.00
C ARG A 161 -8.78 18.61 14.67
N SER A 162 -8.04 19.64 15.10
CA SER A 162 -6.78 19.45 15.82
C SER A 162 -6.98 18.74 17.16
N GLU A 163 -8.05 19.06 17.90
CA GLU A 163 -8.40 18.35 19.14
C GLU A 163 -8.72 16.87 18.88
N GLY A 164 -9.52 16.57 17.83
CA GLY A 164 -9.84 15.21 17.41
C GLY A 164 -8.61 14.39 17.07
N GLN A 165 -7.73 14.92 16.21
CA GLN A 165 -6.49 14.26 15.84
C GLN A 165 -5.57 14.04 17.06
N CYS A 166 -5.45 15.04 17.93
CA CYS A 166 -4.64 14.92 19.15
C CYS A 166 -5.15 13.82 20.07
N ILE A 167 -6.47 13.71 20.24
CA ILE A 167 -7.10 12.64 21.03
C ILE A 167 -6.82 11.27 20.41
N ALA A 168 -7.01 11.11 19.10
CA ALA A 168 -6.73 9.85 18.40
C ALA A 168 -5.26 9.45 18.50
N LEU A 169 -4.33 10.40 18.30
CA LEU A 169 -2.89 10.18 18.45
C LEU A 169 -2.51 9.79 19.88
N THR A 170 -3.15 10.39 20.88
CA THR A 170 -2.94 10.03 22.29
C THR A 170 -3.41 8.61 22.56
N GLY A 171 -4.59 8.22 22.05
CA GLY A 171 -5.10 6.85 22.13
C GLY A 171 -4.15 5.86 21.45
N PHE A 172 -3.68 6.19 20.25
CA PHE A 172 -2.69 5.41 19.51
C PHE A 172 -1.42 5.18 20.33
N ILE A 173 -0.77 6.25 20.80
CA ILE A 173 0.47 6.18 21.59
C ILE A 173 0.25 5.41 22.90
N THR A 174 -0.90 5.59 23.56
CA THR A 174 -1.26 4.85 24.78
C THR A 174 -1.29 3.34 24.52
N PHE A 175 -1.94 2.90 23.44
CA PHE A 175 -1.94 1.48 23.08
C PHE A 175 -0.53 0.97 22.80
N MET A 176 0.26 1.71 22.00
CA MET A 176 1.61 1.31 21.64
C MET A 176 2.50 1.17 22.87
N ASN A 177 2.39 2.11 23.82
CA ASN A 177 3.15 2.06 25.07
C ASN A 177 2.75 0.85 25.94
N ASN A 178 1.45 0.61 26.10
CA ASN A 178 0.95 -0.51 26.91
C ASN A 178 1.26 -1.89 26.32
N ASN A 179 1.56 -1.95 25.01
CA ASN A 179 1.85 -3.19 24.28
C ASN A 179 3.26 -3.21 23.68
N ALA A 180 4.18 -2.37 24.17
CA ALA A 180 5.46 -2.12 23.52
C ALA A 180 6.28 -3.40 23.29
N ASP A 181 6.40 -4.27 24.29
CA ASP A 181 7.20 -5.49 24.17
C ASP A 181 6.56 -6.53 23.23
N THR A 182 5.24 -6.64 23.25
CA THR A 182 4.48 -7.47 22.30
C THR A 182 4.73 -7.00 20.88
N ILE A 183 4.56 -5.70 20.62
CA ILE A 183 4.74 -5.10 19.28
C ILE A 183 6.17 -5.28 18.80
N ARG A 184 7.18 -4.96 19.63
CA ARG A 184 8.61 -5.15 19.29
C ARG A 184 8.90 -6.61 18.91
N THR A 185 8.39 -7.56 19.69
CA THR A 185 8.59 -8.99 19.45
C THR A 185 7.98 -9.42 18.12
N MET A 186 6.73 -9.01 17.87
CA MET A 186 6.02 -9.35 16.64
C MET A 186 6.68 -8.71 15.41
N VAL A 187 7.06 -7.43 15.49
CA VAL A 187 7.72 -6.72 14.38
C VAL A 187 9.10 -7.31 14.10
N LYS A 188 9.91 -7.61 15.13
CA LYS A 188 11.19 -8.30 14.96
C LYS A 188 11.01 -9.63 14.23
N LYS A 189 10.00 -10.42 14.62
CA LYS A 189 9.66 -11.68 13.94
C LYS A 189 9.24 -11.45 12.50
N ALA A 190 8.32 -10.51 12.23
CA ALA A 190 7.82 -10.18 10.90
C ALA A 190 8.94 -9.73 9.95
N LYS A 191 9.89 -8.91 10.44
CA LYS A 191 11.08 -8.50 9.68
C LYS A 191 12.01 -9.69 9.38
N ALA A 192 12.18 -10.63 10.31
CA ALA A 192 13.10 -11.76 10.17
C ALA A 192 12.58 -12.89 9.26
N THR A 193 11.28 -13.23 9.33
CA THR A 193 10.70 -14.37 8.57
C THR A 193 10.37 -14.04 7.12
N ARG A 194 10.51 -12.77 6.74
CA ARG A 194 10.04 -12.20 5.48
C ARG A 194 10.65 -12.80 4.23
N ALA A 195 11.95 -13.04 4.27
CA ALA A 195 12.67 -13.67 3.17
C ALA A 195 12.24 -15.14 2.97
N GLY A 196 11.72 -15.79 4.03
CA GLY A 196 11.31 -17.19 4.01
C GLY A 196 9.90 -17.48 3.47
N ARG A 197 9.12 -16.47 3.07
CA ARG A 197 7.83 -16.73 2.38
C ARG A 197 8.09 -17.47 1.06
N THR A 198 7.20 -18.38 0.68
CA THR A 198 7.31 -19.17 -0.57
C THR A 198 6.48 -18.59 -1.72
N VAL A 199 5.40 -17.89 -1.39
CA VAL A 199 4.45 -17.31 -2.35
C VAL A 199 4.21 -15.82 -2.09
N THR A 200 3.82 -15.11 -3.13
CA THR A 200 3.45 -13.69 -3.11
C THR A 200 2.17 -13.48 -3.88
N ALA A 201 1.19 -12.80 -3.29
CA ALA A 201 0.00 -12.36 -4.02
C ALA A 201 0.36 -11.17 -4.91
N ILE A 202 0.13 -11.27 -6.22
CA ILE A 202 0.39 -10.20 -7.19
C ILE A 202 -0.88 -9.53 -7.69
N GLN A 203 -2.02 -10.20 -7.53
CA GLN A 203 -3.35 -9.62 -7.73
C GLN A 203 -4.21 -9.99 -6.52
N MET A 204 -5.02 -9.05 -6.05
CA MET A 204 -5.84 -9.21 -4.86
C MET A 204 -7.03 -8.25 -4.92
N ASP A 205 -8.13 -8.62 -4.28
CA ASP A 205 -9.38 -7.85 -4.34
C ASP A 205 -10.09 -7.89 -2.99
N HIS A 206 -10.81 -6.82 -2.67
CA HIS A 206 -11.73 -6.77 -1.57
C HIS A 206 -13.02 -7.44 -1.99
N VAL A 207 -13.42 -8.47 -1.24
CA VAL A 207 -14.67 -9.20 -1.41
C VAL A 207 -15.62 -8.87 -0.26
N SER A 208 -16.92 -8.85 -0.59
CA SER A 208 -17.98 -8.74 0.40
C SER A 208 -18.02 -10.00 1.26
N ASP A 209 -18.21 -9.81 2.56
CA ASP A 209 -18.40 -10.87 3.55
C ASP A 209 -19.82 -10.82 4.16
N GLY A 210 -20.76 -10.19 3.45
CA GLY A 210 -22.18 -10.11 3.80
C GLY A 210 -22.69 -8.68 3.98
N GLU A 211 -23.94 -8.57 4.41
CA GLU A 211 -24.55 -7.26 4.70
C GLU A 211 -23.92 -6.61 5.93
N LYS A 212 -23.76 -5.29 5.85
CA LYS A 212 -23.16 -4.48 6.89
C LYS A 212 -24.01 -3.26 7.18
N VAL A 213 -24.02 -2.89 8.45
CA VAL A 213 -24.74 -1.74 8.99
C VAL A 213 -23.75 -0.58 9.14
N LEU A 214 -23.93 0.47 8.34
CA LEU A 214 -23.03 1.62 8.29
C LEU A 214 -23.72 2.88 8.79
N LYS A 215 -23.00 3.70 9.57
CA LYS A 215 -23.51 4.96 10.12
C LYS A 215 -23.11 6.13 9.24
N PHE A 216 -24.06 6.99 8.92
CA PHE A 216 -23.88 8.22 8.16
C PHE A 216 -24.67 9.35 8.81
N SER A 217 -24.49 10.58 8.33
CA SER A 217 -25.35 11.70 8.71
C SER A 217 -25.92 12.36 7.45
N SER A 218 -27.16 12.84 7.50
CA SER A 218 -27.75 13.61 6.40
C SER A 218 -26.97 14.89 6.15
N TYR A 219 -26.85 15.32 4.89
CA TYR A 219 -26.29 16.66 4.63
C TYR A 219 -27.22 17.75 5.14
N ASP A 220 -28.52 17.54 5.01
CA ASP A 220 -29.53 18.44 5.56
C ASP A 220 -29.70 18.18 7.07
N GLY A 221 -29.25 19.11 7.90
CA GLY A 221 -29.44 19.09 9.34
C GLY A 221 -28.59 18.08 10.13
N LEU A 222 -27.63 17.38 9.50
CA LEU A 222 -26.67 16.46 10.16
C LEU A 222 -27.31 15.40 11.06
N ARG A 223 -28.46 14.86 10.66
CA ARG A 223 -29.17 13.83 11.42
C ARG A 223 -28.52 12.49 11.15
N ASP A 224 -28.24 11.74 12.22
CA ASP A 224 -27.68 10.41 12.09
C ASP A 224 -28.66 9.46 11.41
N THR A 225 -28.10 8.62 10.55
CA THR A 225 -28.82 7.58 9.82
C THR A 225 -27.97 6.31 9.77
N THR A 226 -28.63 5.22 9.43
CA THR A 226 -27.99 3.92 9.22
C THR A 226 -28.39 3.37 7.86
N ILE A 227 -27.40 2.89 7.12
CA ILE A 227 -27.60 2.28 5.81
C ILE A 227 -27.11 0.84 5.89
N ILE A 228 -27.96 -0.07 5.44
CA ILE A 228 -27.63 -1.49 5.29
C ILE A 228 -27.20 -1.69 3.84
N THR A 229 -26.05 -2.29 3.62
CA THR A 229 -25.55 -2.59 2.28
C THR A 229 -24.76 -3.89 2.25
N ALA A 230 -24.98 -4.69 1.20
CA ALA A 230 -24.10 -5.81 0.84
C ALA A 230 -22.87 -5.35 0.02
N ASN A 231 -22.87 -4.10 -0.46
CA ASN A 231 -21.79 -3.48 -1.21
C ASN A 231 -20.70 -2.91 -0.27
N TYR A 232 -20.30 -3.71 0.72
CA TYR A 232 -19.21 -3.39 1.62
C TYR A 232 -18.21 -4.56 1.71
N HIS A 233 -17.01 -4.32 1.22
CA HIS A 233 -16.01 -5.33 0.93
C HIS A 233 -14.88 -5.23 1.96
N THR A 234 -15.02 -5.96 3.06
CA THR A 234 -14.11 -5.81 4.21
C THR A 234 -12.96 -6.82 4.23
N LYS A 235 -13.06 -7.87 3.42
CA LYS A 235 -12.08 -8.96 3.35
C LYS A 235 -11.26 -8.88 2.08
N VAL A 236 -9.93 -8.93 2.19
CA VAL A 236 -9.04 -9.05 1.01
C VAL A 236 -8.73 -10.51 0.73
N VAL A 237 -8.84 -10.90 -0.54
CA VAL A 237 -8.44 -12.23 -1.03
C VAL A 237 -7.37 -12.12 -2.13
N PRO A 238 -6.37 -13.01 -2.15
CA PRO A 238 -5.47 -13.11 -3.29
C PRO A 238 -6.21 -13.71 -4.49
N LEU A 239 -6.09 -13.09 -5.65
CA LEU A 239 -6.64 -13.58 -6.93
C LEU A 239 -5.59 -14.31 -7.77
N LEU A 240 -4.35 -13.82 -7.73
CA LEU A 240 -3.20 -14.44 -8.40
C LEU A 240 -1.99 -14.41 -7.47
N THR A 241 -1.33 -15.56 -7.33
CA THR A 241 -0.08 -15.69 -6.58
C THR A 241 1.04 -16.21 -7.48
N VAL A 242 2.27 -15.88 -7.11
CA VAL A 242 3.48 -16.42 -7.74
C VAL A 242 4.37 -17.08 -6.68
N ASN A 243 5.00 -18.19 -7.06
CA ASN A 243 6.15 -18.71 -6.32
C ASN A 243 7.28 -17.71 -6.40
N ARG A 244 8.01 -17.50 -5.30
CA ARG A 244 9.11 -16.53 -5.31
C ARG A 244 10.32 -17.14 -6.03
N PRO A 245 10.91 -16.45 -7.03
CA PRO A 245 12.13 -16.91 -7.69
C PRO A 245 13.33 -16.79 -6.76
N LYS A 246 14.48 -17.39 -7.08
CA LYS A 246 15.75 -17.13 -6.38
C LYS A 246 16.15 -15.65 -6.43
N GLY A 247 15.76 -14.96 -7.50
CA GLY A 247 15.98 -13.54 -7.71
C GLY A 247 15.57 -13.10 -9.11
N TYR A 248 15.84 -11.84 -9.41
CA TYR A 248 15.57 -11.25 -10.71
C TYR A 248 16.86 -10.79 -11.38
N LEU A 249 16.83 -10.71 -12.71
CA LEU A 249 17.91 -10.12 -13.51
C LEU A 249 17.41 -8.89 -14.25
N VAL A 250 18.22 -7.84 -14.18
CA VAL A 250 18.05 -6.60 -14.97
C VAL A 250 19.31 -6.34 -15.76
N ARG A 251 19.19 -5.73 -16.94
CA ARG A 251 20.37 -5.40 -17.77
C ARG A 251 21.21 -4.32 -17.10
N LYS A 252 22.54 -4.40 -17.23
CA LYS A 252 23.47 -3.41 -16.66
C LYS A 252 23.31 -2.00 -17.22
N ASN A 253 22.86 -1.89 -18.45
CA ASN A 253 22.65 -0.62 -19.14
C ASN A 253 21.25 -0.03 -18.91
N ASP A 254 20.44 -0.63 -18.03
CA ASP A 254 19.15 -0.09 -17.66
C ASP A 254 19.30 0.88 -16.47
N ASP A 255 19.50 2.17 -16.77
CA ASP A 255 19.71 3.20 -15.75
C ASP A 255 18.47 3.45 -14.89
N LEU A 256 17.26 3.26 -15.45
CA LEU A 256 16.01 3.47 -14.74
C LEU A 256 15.75 2.40 -13.69
N LEU A 257 15.94 1.12 -14.04
CA LEU A 257 15.85 0.04 -13.07
C LEU A 257 16.98 0.12 -12.04
N LYS A 258 18.20 0.51 -12.42
CA LYS A 258 19.29 0.72 -11.45
C LYS A 258 18.97 1.83 -10.44
N ASP A 259 18.45 2.98 -10.91
CA ASP A 259 18.02 4.08 -10.04
C ASP A 259 16.94 3.60 -9.04
N PHE A 260 15.91 2.91 -9.54
CA PHE A 260 14.89 2.27 -8.69
C PHE A 260 15.51 1.33 -7.65
N LEU A 261 16.43 0.47 -8.07
CA LEU A 261 17.06 -0.50 -7.17
C LEU A 261 17.88 0.16 -6.06
N VAL A 262 18.63 1.21 -6.40
CA VAL A 262 19.46 1.99 -5.47
C VAL A 262 18.58 2.74 -4.46
N LYS A 263 17.52 3.40 -4.92
CA LYS A 263 16.61 4.17 -4.07
C LYS A 263 15.97 3.28 -3.00
N HIS A 264 15.54 2.09 -3.38
CA HIS A 264 14.96 1.09 -2.45
C HIS A 264 16.00 0.29 -1.65
N LYS A 265 17.29 0.60 -1.80
CA LYS A 265 18.41 -0.05 -1.10
C LYS A 265 18.41 -1.58 -1.26
N PHE A 266 18.04 -2.06 -2.46
CA PHE A 266 18.11 -3.48 -2.76
C PHE A 266 19.56 -3.96 -2.76
N ASN A 267 19.81 -5.17 -2.25
CA ASN A 267 21.06 -5.87 -2.49
C ASN A 267 21.11 -6.27 -3.97
N VAL A 268 22.13 -5.78 -4.69
CA VAL A 268 22.36 -6.04 -6.11
C VAL A 268 23.79 -6.51 -6.30
N VAL A 269 23.98 -7.63 -6.99
CA VAL A 269 25.30 -8.21 -7.25
C VAL A 269 25.50 -8.48 -8.73
N GLN A 270 26.75 -8.62 -9.16
CA GLN A 270 27.05 -9.08 -10.51
C GLN A 270 26.49 -10.50 -10.70
N TYR A 271 25.70 -10.72 -11.74
CA TYR A 271 25.29 -12.08 -12.10
C TYR A 271 26.47 -12.84 -12.69
N LYS A 272 26.80 -13.99 -12.08
CA LYS A 272 27.86 -14.90 -12.55
C LYS A 272 27.33 -16.21 -13.12
N GLY A 273 26.04 -16.49 -12.94
CA GLY A 273 25.43 -17.78 -13.26
C GLY A 273 25.80 -18.89 -12.27
N SER A 274 24.91 -19.87 -12.13
CA SER A 274 25.16 -21.15 -11.47
C SER A 274 24.65 -22.28 -12.36
N LYS A 275 25.18 -23.51 -12.17
CA LYS A 275 24.66 -24.72 -12.83
C LYS A 275 23.20 -25.02 -12.42
N ASP A 276 22.81 -24.57 -11.24
CA ASP A 276 21.47 -24.80 -10.67
C ASP A 276 20.48 -23.70 -11.03
N ASP A 277 20.93 -22.65 -11.73
CA ASP A 277 20.08 -21.53 -12.12
C ASP A 277 19.32 -21.86 -13.41
N VAL A 278 18.00 -21.63 -13.39
CA VAL A 278 17.17 -21.59 -14.59
C VAL A 278 16.70 -20.17 -14.82
N VAL A 279 17.24 -19.53 -15.85
CA VAL A 279 16.79 -18.19 -16.26
C VAL A 279 15.54 -18.31 -17.12
N LYS A 280 14.49 -17.60 -16.72
CA LYS A 280 13.21 -17.54 -17.42
C LYS A 280 12.85 -16.09 -17.75
N GLN A 281 12.26 -15.89 -18.92
CA GLN A 281 11.70 -14.62 -19.38
C GLN A 281 10.19 -14.76 -19.50
N TYR A 282 9.45 -13.69 -19.19
CA TYR A 282 8.03 -13.65 -19.48
C TYR A 282 7.80 -13.32 -20.96
N GLU A 283 7.01 -14.16 -21.63
CA GLU A 283 6.25 -13.79 -22.81
C GLU A 283 4.87 -13.29 -22.34
N VAL A 284 4.48 -12.08 -22.74
CA VAL A 284 3.33 -11.34 -22.19
C VAL A 284 2.38 -10.88 -23.29
N GLU A 285 1.09 -10.85 -22.96
CA GLU A 285 0.04 -10.34 -23.84
C GLU A 285 -0.46 -8.98 -23.34
N TYR A 286 -0.39 -7.97 -24.22
CA TYR A 286 -0.76 -6.57 -23.97
C TYR A 286 -2.06 -6.13 -24.66
N ASP A 287 -2.71 -7.03 -25.39
CA ASP A 287 -3.89 -6.75 -26.23
C ASP A 287 -5.16 -6.44 -25.42
N SER A 288 -5.12 -6.70 -24.11
CA SER A 288 -6.24 -6.54 -23.21
C SER A 288 -5.76 -6.17 -21.81
N THR A 289 -6.54 -5.31 -21.14
CA THR A 289 -6.29 -4.92 -19.76
C THR A 289 -7.20 -5.66 -18.80
N LEU A 290 -6.74 -5.89 -17.58
CA LEU A 290 -7.54 -6.37 -16.46
C LEU A 290 -7.73 -5.23 -15.46
N VAL A 291 -8.94 -5.04 -14.92
CA VAL A 291 -9.19 -4.03 -13.88
C VAL A 291 -9.47 -4.72 -12.55
N ILE A 292 -8.68 -4.39 -11.53
CA ILE A 292 -8.83 -4.90 -10.15
C ILE A 292 -8.63 -3.72 -9.21
N GLU A 293 -9.51 -3.53 -8.23
CA GLU A 293 -9.34 -2.45 -7.22
C GLU A 293 -9.10 -1.05 -7.83
N GLU A 294 -9.68 -0.77 -9.00
CA GLU A 294 -9.47 0.47 -9.80
C GLU A 294 -8.13 0.56 -10.55
N PHE A 295 -7.22 -0.42 -10.37
CA PHE A 295 -5.97 -0.52 -11.12
C PHE A 295 -6.20 -1.15 -12.49
N VAL A 296 -5.70 -0.48 -13.54
CA VAL A 296 -5.64 -1.03 -14.90
C VAL A 296 -4.33 -1.79 -15.05
N ILE A 297 -4.41 -3.11 -15.15
CA ILE A 297 -3.26 -4.00 -15.31
C ILE A 297 -3.02 -4.20 -16.80
N PRO A 298 -1.89 -3.72 -17.35
CA PRO A 298 -1.63 -3.76 -18.80
C PRO A 298 -1.28 -5.17 -19.31
N VAL A 299 -0.91 -6.09 -18.41
CA VAL A 299 -0.55 -7.47 -18.76
C VAL A 299 -1.58 -8.41 -18.16
N LYS A 300 -2.48 -8.93 -19.00
CA LYS A 300 -3.50 -9.87 -18.58
C LYS A 300 -2.93 -11.28 -18.41
N SER A 301 -2.07 -11.72 -19.32
CA SER A 301 -1.46 -13.05 -19.32
C SER A 301 0.06 -12.97 -19.46
N ALA A 302 0.76 -13.88 -18.80
CA ALA A 302 2.22 -14.00 -18.89
C ALA A 302 2.64 -15.47 -18.77
N GLN A 303 3.56 -15.91 -19.62
CA GLN A 303 4.12 -17.26 -19.60
C GLN A 303 5.64 -17.20 -19.45
N LEU A 304 6.18 -18.00 -18.53
CA LEU A 304 7.63 -18.10 -18.37
C LEU A 304 8.23 -19.09 -19.38
N LYS A 305 9.18 -18.61 -20.18
CA LYS A 305 9.99 -19.44 -21.09
C LYS A 305 11.44 -19.45 -20.65
N LYS A 306 12.10 -20.61 -20.73
CA LYS A 306 13.54 -20.71 -20.46
C LYS A 306 14.31 -19.94 -21.55
N VAL A 307 15.29 -19.16 -21.15
CA VAL A 307 16.12 -18.37 -22.07
C VAL A 307 17.61 -18.56 -21.78
N LYS A 308 18.43 -18.45 -22.83
CA LYS A 308 19.88 -18.36 -22.69
C LYS A 308 20.27 -16.89 -22.69
N ILE A 309 21.15 -16.52 -21.76
CA ILE A 309 21.66 -15.16 -21.62
C ILE A 309 23.17 -15.16 -21.48
N LYS A 310 23.79 -14.03 -21.77
CA LYS A 310 25.17 -13.75 -21.39
C LYS A 310 25.17 -13.16 -19.99
N ALA A 311 25.60 -13.93 -18.99
CA ALA A 311 25.52 -13.54 -17.57
C ALA A 311 26.20 -12.19 -17.28
N ALA A 312 27.28 -11.88 -18.00
CA ALA A 312 28.03 -10.63 -17.86
C ALA A 312 27.20 -9.37 -18.19
N ASP A 313 26.08 -9.48 -18.89
CA ASP A 313 25.25 -8.33 -19.29
C ASP A 313 24.20 -7.95 -18.22
N TYR A 314 24.07 -8.77 -17.16
CA TYR A 314 23.02 -8.64 -16.16
C TYR A 314 23.55 -8.39 -14.74
N LEU A 315 22.72 -7.70 -13.97
CA LEU A 315 22.79 -7.60 -12.52
C LEU A 315 21.78 -8.58 -11.91
N PHE A 316 22.10 -9.16 -10.75
CA PHE A 316 21.25 -10.09 -10.02
C PHE A 316 20.77 -9.48 -8.71
N ILE A 317 19.46 -9.57 -8.48
CA ILE A 317 18.80 -9.08 -7.28
C ILE A 317 18.20 -10.30 -6.56
N PRO A 318 18.88 -10.86 -5.54
CA PRO A 318 18.38 -12.01 -4.80
C PRO A 318 17.11 -11.65 -4.01
N ILE A 319 16.16 -12.58 -3.88
CA ILE A 319 14.98 -12.34 -3.00
C ILE A 319 15.27 -12.57 -1.51
N GLN A 320 16.45 -13.08 -1.15
CA GLN A 320 16.80 -13.33 0.25
C GLN A 320 17.22 -12.02 0.93
N GLN A 321 16.30 -11.06 0.97
CA GLN A 321 16.47 -9.73 1.55
C GLN A 321 15.12 -9.16 2.03
N ARG A 322 15.17 -8.15 2.90
CA ARG A 322 13.99 -7.59 3.58
C ARG A 322 12.94 -7.02 2.61
N GLN A 323 13.39 -6.39 1.53
CA GLN A 323 12.58 -5.67 0.54
C GLN A 323 12.00 -6.61 -0.54
N ALA A 324 12.29 -7.91 -0.49
CA ALA A 324 11.97 -8.81 -1.59
C ALA A 324 10.48 -8.87 -1.96
N GLN A 325 9.58 -8.61 -1.01
CA GLN A 325 8.16 -8.54 -1.29
C GLN A 325 7.80 -7.35 -2.22
N LEU A 326 8.42 -6.19 -1.99
CA LEU A 326 8.29 -5.01 -2.85
C LEU A 326 8.91 -5.29 -4.23
N LEU A 327 10.06 -5.96 -4.28
CA LEU A 327 10.71 -6.32 -5.54
C LEU A 327 9.81 -7.17 -6.44
N ILE A 328 9.21 -8.21 -5.87
CA ILE A 328 8.32 -9.11 -6.61
C ILE A 328 7.11 -8.34 -7.13
N GLN A 329 6.48 -7.51 -6.29
CA GLN A 329 5.36 -6.68 -6.74
C GLN A 329 5.78 -5.73 -7.87
N ALA A 330 6.94 -5.08 -7.74
CA ALA A 330 7.46 -4.15 -8.75
C ALA A 330 7.78 -4.84 -10.08
N PHE A 331 8.30 -6.07 -10.05
CA PHE A 331 8.88 -6.72 -11.22
C PHE A 331 7.96 -7.74 -11.91
N GLU A 332 6.96 -8.30 -11.22
CA GLU A 332 6.04 -9.24 -11.85
C GLU A 332 5.09 -8.50 -12.82
N PRO A 333 5.05 -8.87 -14.12
CA PRO A 333 4.35 -8.08 -15.13
C PRO A 333 2.83 -8.07 -14.95
N GLN A 334 2.26 -9.15 -14.42
CA GLN A 334 0.82 -9.26 -14.10
C GLN A 334 0.45 -8.66 -12.73
N CYS A 335 1.41 -8.11 -11.97
CA CYS A 335 1.10 -7.52 -10.68
C CYS A 335 0.27 -6.24 -10.85
N MET A 336 -0.76 -6.10 -10.01
CA MET A 336 -1.70 -4.97 -10.06
C MET A 336 -1.07 -3.63 -9.66
N ILE A 337 0.00 -3.66 -8.86
CA ILE A 337 0.74 -2.47 -8.42
C ILE A 337 2.22 -2.75 -8.68
N ASN A 338 2.67 -2.43 -9.89
CA ASN A 338 4.02 -2.69 -10.36
C ASN A 338 4.61 -1.49 -11.09
N LEU A 339 5.82 -1.64 -11.64
CA LEU A 339 6.47 -0.56 -12.39
C LEU A 339 5.71 -0.16 -13.66
N LEU A 340 4.96 -1.07 -14.28
CA LEU A 340 4.20 -0.77 -15.50
C LEU A 340 3.05 0.23 -15.28
N GLN A 341 2.69 0.50 -14.03
CA GLN A 341 1.71 1.53 -13.67
C GLN A 341 2.25 2.97 -13.84
N TYR A 342 3.54 3.12 -14.18
CA TYR A 342 4.19 4.41 -14.28
C TYR A 342 4.79 4.63 -15.66
N ASP A 343 4.45 5.74 -16.31
CA ASP A 343 4.88 6.08 -17.69
C ASP A 343 6.41 5.99 -17.88
N ARG A 344 7.19 6.35 -16.85
CA ARG A 344 8.65 6.26 -16.85
C ARG A 344 9.17 4.85 -17.15
N PHE A 345 8.41 3.81 -16.82
CA PHE A 345 8.74 2.41 -17.06
C PHE A 345 7.95 1.79 -18.22
N GLY A 346 7.19 2.58 -18.99
CA GLY A 346 6.45 2.09 -20.16
C GLY A 346 7.34 1.47 -21.23
N TYR A 347 8.64 1.76 -21.24
CA TYR A 347 9.60 1.10 -22.13
C TYR A 347 9.74 -0.41 -21.88
N LEU A 348 9.40 -0.90 -20.68
CA LEU A 348 9.40 -2.33 -20.36
C LEU A 348 8.37 -3.12 -21.19
N MET A 349 7.46 -2.43 -21.88
CA MET A 349 6.44 -3.02 -22.77
C MET A 349 6.77 -2.86 -24.27
N LYS A 350 7.95 -2.33 -24.64
CA LYS A 350 8.26 -1.99 -26.04
C LYS A 350 8.88 -3.13 -26.85
N ASP A 351 9.40 -4.18 -26.22
CA ASP A 351 10.11 -5.28 -26.90
C ASP A 351 9.14 -6.42 -27.31
N GLY A 352 8.14 -6.06 -28.12
CA GLY A 352 7.10 -7.00 -28.56
C GLY A 352 6.39 -7.65 -27.36
N ASN A 353 6.34 -8.98 -27.34
CA ASN A 353 5.76 -9.75 -26.24
C ASN A 353 6.79 -10.19 -25.19
N LYS A 354 8.03 -9.68 -25.19
CA LYS A 354 9.09 -10.13 -24.29
C LYS A 354 9.35 -9.13 -23.18
N TYR A 355 8.99 -9.49 -21.95
CA TYR A 355 9.26 -8.65 -20.80
C TYR A 355 10.75 -8.69 -20.42
N PRO A 356 11.44 -7.54 -20.24
CA PRO A 356 12.90 -7.51 -20.16
C PRO A 356 13.48 -7.89 -18.78
N ILE A 357 12.67 -7.91 -17.72
CA ILE A 357 13.11 -8.36 -16.39
C ILE A 357 12.99 -9.89 -16.32
N LEU A 358 14.10 -10.56 -16.03
CA LEU A 358 14.16 -12.02 -16.03
C LEU A 358 14.04 -12.59 -14.61
N ARG A 359 13.52 -13.80 -14.50
CA ARG A 359 13.48 -14.58 -13.26
C ARG A 359 14.61 -15.60 -13.25
N VAL A 360 15.25 -15.76 -12.09
CA VAL A 360 16.17 -16.88 -11.82
C VAL A 360 15.44 -17.85 -10.90
N GLU A 361 15.16 -19.05 -11.38
CA GLU A 361 14.59 -20.14 -10.60
C GLU A 361 15.69 -21.12 -10.18
N SER A 362 15.44 -21.87 -9.11
CA SER A 362 16.24 -23.06 -8.80
C SER A 362 15.82 -24.23 -9.69
N ASN A 363 16.73 -25.14 -10.00
CA ASN A 363 16.47 -26.37 -10.77
C ASN A 363 15.57 -27.41 -10.04
N HIS A 364 15.13 -27.13 -8.81
CA HIS A 364 14.40 -28.05 -7.93
C HIS A 364 13.21 -27.38 -7.28
#